data_AF-A0A6A1TPG5-F1
#
_entry.id   AF-A0A6A1TPG5-F1
#
_cell.length_a   1.000
_cell.length_b   1.000
_cell.length_c   1.000
_cell.angle_alpha   90.00
_cell.angle_beta   90.00
_cell.angle_gamma   90.00
#
_symmetry.space_group_name_H-M   'P 1'
#
loop_
_entity.id
_entity.type
_entity.pdbx_description
1 polymer ?
#
loop_
_entity_poly.entity_id
_entity_poly.type
_entity_poly.pdbx_seq_one_letter_code
_entity_poly.pdbx_strand_id
1 'polypeptide(L)'
;MADRKTPDHDPLDRPVGDKPSREERNWFNMSVDLTIGVAICIVIAFAYVFSGAEGVRSERAQSIQPFIVAMFAVVTFSTIVWRGLVSTRQADEQRRQNDAKDQENLAKLLIDGTKLVSDEKATSASRRAGIASLQVVILGPDDRFASGAMDVLLDTIRGGGHESLHEETVDAVLRAISAGLTAGRAPSSDLKLEATHESRYWKPIFGLPVTYIGGRVATGFFQNGDYSQMVFENTLFNSVGLPSLNPYLLDGCIFRKCKVTQTSDYLLLGNVFEECDFSSTICSPDWNVDPFDTADVERRLRGGNCFFYSGFPPAQHRILDWSRCLIERDPRRRRLYALGHKPEFLPDRPPKLDIESRTEDV
;
A
#
# COMPACT_ATOMS: atom_id res chain seq x y z
N MET A 1 -9.54 -14.74 17.61
CA MET A 1 -9.72 -13.65 18.61
C MET A 1 -8.41 -12.90 18.70
N ALA A 2 -8.22 -11.94 17.79
CA ALA A 2 -7.01 -11.12 17.77
C ALA A 2 -7.30 -9.85 18.59
N ASP A 3 -6.44 -9.62 19.57
CA ASP A 3 -6.49 -8.53 20.52
C ASP A 3 -6.32 -7.21 19.76
N ARG A 4 -7.41 -6.44 19.66
CA ARG A 4 -7.47 -5.18 18.93
C ARG A 4 -6.72 -4.15 19.77
N LYS A 5 -5.41 -4.03 19.52
CA LYS A 5 -4.54 -2.99 20.07
C LYS A 5 -5.22 -1.64 19.85
N THR A 6 -5.73 -1.06 20.94
CA THR A 6 -6.19 0.32 20.98
C THR A 6 -5.05 1.22 20.51
N PRO A 7 -5.29 2.17 19.61
CA PRO A 7 -4.25 3.11 19.20
C PRO A 7 -3.76 3.85 20.44
N ASP A 8 -2.45 3.81 20.68
CA ASP A 8 -1.78 4.70 21.63
C ASP A 8 -2.12 6.13 21.20
N HIS A 9 -3.02 6.76 21.95
CA HIS A 9 -3.25 8.19 21.83
C HIS A 9 -1.94 8.89 22.16
N ASP A 10 -1.31 9.43 21.13
CA ASP A 10 -0.15 10.31 21.24
C ASP A 10 -0.48 11.38 22.30
N PRO A 11 0.25 11.47 23.43
CA PRO A 11 -0.09 12.38 24.53
C PRO A 11 0.01 13.87 24.17
N LEU A 12 0.35 14.18 22.92
CA LEU A 12 0.37 15.50 22.32
C LEU A 12 -0.97 15.91 21.69
N ASP A 13 -1.93 14.99 21.52
CA ASP A 13 -3.25 15.27 20.95
C ASP A 13 -4.32 15.50 22.05
N ARG A 14 -3.92 16.19 23.12
CA ARG A 14 -4.91 16.77 24.02
C ARG A 14 -5.65 17.83 23.21
N PRO A 15 -7.00 17.81 23.14
CA PRO A 15 -7.72 18.96 22.64
C PRO A 15 -7.21 20.15 23.45
N VAL A 16 -6.54 21.08 22.78
CA VAL A 16 -6.10 22.34 23.39
C VAL A 16 -7.38 22.91 23.97
N GLY A 17 -7.52 22.78 25.30
CA GLY A 17 -8.79 23.01 25.98
C GLY A 17 -9.33 24.32 25.50
N ASP A 18 -10.59 24.30 25.04
CA ASP A 18 -11.30 25.46 24.53
C ASP A 18 -10.82 26.70 25.28
N LYS A 19 -10.02 27.53 24.60
CA LYS A 19 -9.56 28.81 25.14
C LYS A 19 -10.80 29.46 25.77
N PRO A 20 -10.74 30.00 26.99
CA PRO A 20 -11.92 30.42 27.74
C PRO A 20 -12.78 31.35 26.89
N SER A 21 -13.84 30.80 26.28
CA SER A 21 -14.69 31.51 25.32
C SER A 21 -15.51 32.61 25.98
N ARG A 22 -15.57 32.59 27.32
CA ARG A 22 -16.14 33.64 28.17
C ARG A 22 -15.24 34.86 28.38
N GLU A 23 -13.96 34.84 27.98
CA GLU A 23 -13.05 35.94 28.31
C GLU A 23 -13.05 37.12 27.33
N GLU A 24 -13.34 36.93 26.04
CA GLU A 24 -13.16 38.04 25.09
C GLU A 24 -14.16 39.17 25.26
N ARG A 25 -15.42 38.81 25.52
CA ARG A 25 -16.44 39.82 25.79
C ARG A 25 -16.11 40.56 27.08
N ASN A 26 -15.48 39.90 28.05
CA ASN A 26 -15.01 40.51 29.28
C ASN A 26 -13.81 41.42 29.03
N TRP A 27 -12.85 41.03 28.19
CA TRP A 27 -11.71 41.88 27.81
C TRP A 27 -12.14 43.10 27.00
N PHE A 28 -13.11 42.93 26.11
CA PHE A 28 -13.72 44.03 25.38
C PHE A 28 -14.44 45.00 26.32
N ASN A 29 -15.33 44.47 27.18
CA ASN A 29 -16.03 45.27 28.18
C ASN A 29 -15.06 45.97 29.13
N MET A 30 -14.03 45.27 29.61
CA MET A 30 -12.99 45.86 30.45
C MET A 30 -12.24 46.97 29.72
N SER A 31 -11.91 46.80 28.44
CA SER A 31 -11.25 47.84 27.64
C SER A 31 -12.15 49.06 27.45
N VAL A 32 -13.46 48.85 27.22
CA VAL A 32 -14.47 49.91 27.11
C VAL A 32 -14.63 50.64 28.45
N ASP A 33 -14.79 49.91 29.54
CA ASP A 33 -14.93 50.46 30.90
C ASP A 33 -13.69 51.25 31.31
N LEU A 34 -12.49 50.74 30.98
CA LEU A 34 -11.22 51.42 31.26
C LEU A 34 -11.09 52.71 30.43
N THR A 35 -11.55 52.71 29.19
CA THR A 35 -11.58 53.92 28.33
C THR A 35 -12.56 54.96 28.88
N ILE A 36 -13.75 54.55 29.32
CA ILE A 36 -14.74 55.44 29.93
C ILE A 36 -14.21 56.00 31.26
N GLY A 37 -13.62 55.15 32.10
CA GLY A 37 -13.01 55.56 33.37
C GLY A 37 -11.88 56.58 33.16
N VAL A 38 -11.02 56.35 32.17
CA VAL A 38 -9.96 57.28 31.77
C VAL A 38 -10.54 58.65 31.37
N ALA A 39 -11.60 58.67 30.57
CA ALA A 39 -12.25 59.92 30.17
C ALA A 39 -12.83 60.70 31.37
N ILE A 40 -13.48 59.99 32.31
CA ILE A 40 -14.02 60.60 33.54
C ILE A 40 -12.89 61.17 34.40
N CYS A 41 -11.80 60.42 34.61
CA CYS A 41 -10.63 60.87 35.37
C CYS A 41 -10.00 62.14 34.76
N ILE A 42 -9.94 62.25 33.44
CA ILE A 42 -9.44 63.45 32.75
C ILE A 42 -10.35 64.66 33.03
N VAL A 43 -11.68 64.50 32.98
CA VAL A 43 -12.63 65.59 33.26
C VAL A 43 -12.52 66.05 34.72
N ILE A 44 -12.40 65.11 35.66
CA ILE A 44 -12.22 65.42 37.10
C ILE A 44 -10.88 66.13 37.33
N ALA A 45 -9.80 65.63 36.73
CA ALA A 45 -8.48 66.26 36.79
C ALA A 45 -8.52 67.69 36.24
N PHE A 46 -9.21 67.90 35.11
CA PHE A 46 -9.42 69.22 34.52
C PHE A 46 -10.17 70.14 35.49
N ALA A 47 -11.31 69.72 36.03
CA ALA A 47 -12.07 70.51 37.01
C ALA A 47 -11.23 70.84 38.26
N TYR A 48 -10.42 69.90 38.75
CA TYR A 48 -9.54 70.11 39.90
C TYR A 48 -8.43 71.14 39.63
N VAL A 49 -7.79 71.07 38.46
CA VAL A 49 -6.73 72.03 38.07
C VAL A 49 -7.31 73.43 37.91
N PHE A 50 -8.48 73.57 37.27
CA PHE A 50 -9.08 74.87 36.98
C PHE A 50 -9.89 75.50 38.12
N SER A 51 -10.29 74.72 39.13
CA SER A 51 -10.94 75.25 40.35
C SER A 51 -9.98 76.02 41.28
N GLY A 52 -8.66 75.95 41.05
CA GLY A 52 -7.65 76.65 41.84
C GLY A 52 -7.39 78.09 41.38
N ALA A 53 -6.97 78.94 42.33
CA ALA A 53 -6.44 80.27 42.04
C ALA A 53 -5.23 80.20 41.11
N GLU A 54 -5.03 81.26 40.31
CA GLU A 54 -4.12 81.26 39.15
C GLU A 54 -2.67 80.87 39.49
N GLY A 55 -2.17 81.24 40.67
CA GLY A 55 -0.83 80.91 41.14
C GLY A 55 -0.59 79.43 41.53
N VAL A 56 -1.64 78.65 41.79
CA VAL A 56 -1.53 77.25 42.28
C VAL A 56 -1.80 76.22 41.18
N ARG A 57 -2.24 76.66 39.99
CA ARG A 57 -2.61 75.77 38.87
C ARG A 57 -1.43 74.93 38.37
N SER A 58 -0.23 75.51 38.33
CA SER A 58 1.00 74.81 37.89
C SER A 58 1.35 73.65 38.82
N GLU A 59 1.29 73.85 40.13
CA GLU A 59 1.63 72.83 41.12
C GLU A 59 0.59 71.68 41.14
N ARG A 60 -0.69 72.02 40.96
CA ARG A 60 -1.77 71.02 40.81
C ARG A 60 -1.63 70.21 39.52
N ALA A 61 -1.21 70.81 38.42
CA ALA A 61 -0.98 70.10 37.17
C ALA A 61 0.21 69.11 37.29
N GLN A 62 1.31 69.54 37.93
CA GLN A 62 2.49 68.70 38.14
C GLN A 62 2.21 67.49 39.04
N SER A 63 1.34 67.62 40.05
CA SER A 63 0.97 66.49 40.92
C SER A 63 0.09 65.44 40.23
N ILE A 64 -0.68 65.81 39.20
CA ILE A 64 -1.55 64.88 38.45
C ILE A 64 -0.81 64.19 37.30
N GLN A 65 0.21 64.84 36.72
CA GLN A 65 0.97 64.33 35.59
C GLN A 65 1.42 62.84 35.70
N PRO A 66 1.99 62.35 36.81
CA PRO A 66 2.41 60.94 36.90
C PRO A 66 1.24 59.95 36.81
N PHE A 67 0.05 60.32 37.31
CA PHE A 67 -1.14 59.49 37.23
C PHE A 67 -1.67 59.39 35.80
N ILE A 68 -1.66 60.51 35.05
CA ILE A 68 -2.05 60.52 33.64
C ILE A 68 -1.13 59.57 32.85
N VAL A 69 0.18 59.66 33.05
CA VAL A 69 1.16 58.80 32.36
C VAL A 69 0.94 57.33 32.69
N ALA A 70 0.73 56.98 33.97
CA ALA A 70 0.44 55.61 34.38
C ALA A 70 -0.85 55.08 33.75
N MET A 71 -1.90 55.89 33.69
CA MET A 71 -3.17 55.51 33.09
C MET A 71 -3.04 55.28 31.56
N PHE A 72 -2.28 56.13 30.86
CA PHE A 72 -1.95 55.93 29.44
C PHE A 72 -1.17 54.63 29.20
N ALA A 73 -0.24 54.27 30.09
CA ALA A 73 0.49 53.00 29.99
C ALA A 73 -0.44 51.79 30.10
N VAL A 74 -1.41 51.80 31.03
CA VAL A 74 -2.39 50.72 31.20
C VAL A 74 -3.30 50.57 29.97
N VAL A 75 -3.80 51.68 29.42
CA VAL A 75 -4.61 51.68 28.19
C VAL A 75 -3.79 51.12 27.01
N THR A 76 -2.54 51.53 26.90
CA THR A 76 -1.64 51.07 25.83
C THR A 76 -1.37 49.58 25.94
N PHE A 77 -1.06 49.07 27.13
CA PHE A 77 -0.89 47.64 27.38
C PHE A 77 -2.15 46.85 27.02
N SER A 78 -3.31 47.29 27.49
CA SER A 78 -4.61 46.65 27.19
C SER A 78 -4.87 46.61 25.69
N THR A 79 -4.55 47.69 24.96
CA THR A 79 -4.71 47.77 23.51
C THR A 79 -3.78 46.79 22.77
N ILE A 80 -2.53 46.67 23.21
CA ILE A 80 -1.55 45.73 22.62
C ILE A 80 -2.01 44.28 22.85
N VAL A 81 -2.44 43.93 24.07
CA VAL A 81 -2.95 42.60 24.41
C VAL A 81 -4.18 42.26 23.56
N TRP A 82 -5.14 43.19 23.46
CA TRP A 82 -6.33 43.03 22.62
C TRP A 82 -5.97 42.78 21.15
N ARG A 83 -5.08 43.60 20.56
CA ARG A 83 -4.63 43.41 19.17
C ARG A 83 -3.92 42.08 18.97
N GLY A 84 -3.10 41.64 19.94
CA GLY A 84 -2.45 40.34 19.90
C GLY A 84 -3.48 39.21 19.86
N LEU A 85 -4.46 39.25 20.76
CA LEU A 85 -5.51 38.25 20.87
C LEU A 85 -6.40 38.18 19.61
N VAL A 86 -6.80 39.33 19.05
CA VAL A 86 -7.53 39.38 17.77
C VAL A 86 -6.71 38.80 16.62
N SER A 87 -5.42 39.14 16.53
CA SER A 87 -4.51 38.61 15.49
C SER A 87 -4.38 37.09 15.56
N THR A 88 -4.24 36.53 16.78
CA THR A 88 -4.20 35.06 16.94
C THR A 88 -5.49 34.39 16.50
N ARG A 89 -6.66 35.01 16.72
CA ARG A 89 -7.93 34.48 16.23
C ARG A 89 -8.05 34.55 14.72
N GLN A 90 -7.63 35.63 14.10
CA GLN A 90 -7.63 35.74 12.64
C GLN A 90 -6.73 34.66 12.03
N ALA A 91 -5.58 34.39 12.64
CA ALA A 91 -4.69 33.30 12.21
C ALA A 91 -5.34 31.91 12.41
N ASP A 92 -5.98 31.66 13.56
CA ASP A 92 -6.67 30.39 13.83
C ASP A 92 -7.86 30.17 12.87
N GLU A 93 -8.65 31.21 12.60
CA GLU A 93 -9.78 31.15 11.67
C GLU A 93 -9.32 31.02 10.22
N GLN A 94 -8.25 31.72 9.82
CA GLN A 94 -7.63 31.53 8.50
C GLN A 94 -7.08 30.11 8.33
N ARG A 95 -6.51 29.51 9.37
CA ARG A 95 -6.09 28.10 9.33
C ARG A 95 -7.28 27.19 9.11
N ARG A 96 -8.35 27.33 9.88
CA ARG A 96 -9.58 26.54 9.69
C ARG A 96 -10.17 26.71 8.28
N GLN A 97 -10.17 27.92 7.75
CA GLN A 97 -10.63 28.19 6.39
C GLN A 97 -9.72 27.56 5.34
N ASN A 98 -8.41 27.60 5.53
CA ASN A 98 -7.46 26.93 4.64
C ASN A 98 -7.62 25.41 4.69
N ASP A 99 -7.75 24.82 5.88
CA ASP A 99 -7.96 23.38 6.05
C ASP A 99 -9.27 22.93 5.37
N ALA A 100 -10.36 23.69 5.55
CA ALA A 100 -11.64 23.41 4.89
C ALA A 100 -11.53 23.52 3.35
N LYS A 101 -10.79 24.52 2.86
CA LYS A 101 -10.55 24.71 1.43
C LYS A 101 -9.68 23.61 0.83
N ASP A 102 -8.68 23.14 1.56
CA ASP A 102 -7.81 22.04 1.14
C ASP A 102 -8.60 20.72 1.07
N GLN A 103 -9.50 20.48 2.03
CA GLN A 103 -10.43 19.34 1.98
C GLN A 103 -11.37 19.42 0.77
N GLU A 104 -11.93 20.60 0.47
CA GLU A 104 -12.76 20.80 -0.72
C GLU A 104 -11.98 20.54 -2.02
N ASN A 105 -10.73 21.02 -2.10
CA ASN A 105 -9.85 20.78 -3.24
C ASN A 105 -9.52 19.29 -3.42
N LEU A 106 -9.20 18.58 -2.34
CA LEU A 106 -8.94 17.13 -2.38
C LEU A 106 -10.17 16.34 -2.82
N ALA A 107 -11.35 16.66 -2.28
CA ALA A 107 -12.60 16.04 -2.68
C ALA A 107 -12.89 16.28 -4.18
N LYS A 108 -12.63 17.49 -4.67
CA LYS A 108 -12.77 17.82 -6.09
C LYS A 108 -11.77 17.05 -6.96
N LEU A 109 -10.50 16.97 -6.57
CA LEU A 109 -9.48 16.18 -7.26
C LEU A 109 -9.82 14.69 -7.31
N LEU A 110 -10.41 14.15 -6.23
CA LEU A 110 -10.90 12.78 -6.18
C LEU A 110 -12.01 12.56 -7.21
N ILE A 111 -13.01 13.45 -7.26
CA ILE A 111 -14.14 13.36 -8.20
C ILE A 111 -13.65 13.49 -9.65
N ASP A 112 -12.81 14.49 -9.94
CA ASP A 112 -12.31 14.73 -11.29
C ASP A 112 -11.36 13.62 -11.74
N GLY A 113 -10.47 13.14 -10.86
CA GLY A 113 -9.60 12.00 -11.11
C GLY A 113 -10.40 10.72 -11.41
N THR A 114 -11.43 10.44 -10.61
CA THR A 114 -12.33 9.30 -10.81
C THR A 114 -13.04 9.38 -12.15
N LYS A 115 -13.56 10.54 -12.54
CA LYS A 115 -14.21 10.73 -13.85
C LYS A 115 -13.25 10.45 -15.01
N LEU A 116 -12.02 10.96 -14.93
CA LEU A 116 -11.02 10.76 -15.99
C LEU A 116 -10.58 9.30 -16.15
N VAL A 117 -10.53 8.54 -15.05
CA VAL A 117 -10.12 7.13 -15.08
C VAL A 117 -11.26 6.20 -15.47
N SER A 118 -12.49 6.51 -15.07
CA SER A 118 -13.69 5.70 -15.36
C SER A 118 -14.30 5.94 -16.74
N ASP A 119 -13.95 7.04 -17.43
CA ASP A 119 -14.46 7.30 -18.78
C ASP A 119 -13.85 6.34 -19.81
N GLU A 120 -14.69 5.46 -20.36
CA GLU A 120 -14.31 4.49 -21.39
C GLU A 120 -13.73 5.18 -22.64
N LYS A 121 -14.18 6.39 -22.96
CA LYS A 121 -13.75 7.17 -24.13
C LYS A 121 -12.48 8.00 -23.85
N ALA A 122 -12.02 8.04 -22.60
CA ALA A 122 -10.83 8.81 -22.25
C ALA A 122 -9.58 8.22 -22.91
N THR A 123 -8.77 9.11 -23.47
CA THR A 123 -7.45 8.78 -24.01
C THR A 123 -6.53 8.26 -22.91
N SER A 124 -5.51 7.48 -23.27
CA SER A 124 -4.51 6.99 -22.31
C SER A 124 -3.83 8.13 -21.53
N ALA A 125 -3.61 9.28 -22.16
CA ALA A 125 -3.09 10.47 -21.51
C ALA A 125 -4.06 11.04 -20.45
N SER A 126 -5.35 11.11 -20.77
CA SER A 126 -6.40 11.57 -19.85
C SER A 126 -6.54 10.64 -18.64
N ARG A 127 -6.52 9.32 -18.85
CA ARG A 127 -6.53 8.33 -17.76
C ARG A 127 -5.30 8.47 -16.86
N ARG A 128 -4.10 8.67 -17.44
CA ARG A 128 -2.88 8.92 -16.65
C ARG A 128 -2.95 10.20 -15.83
N ALA A 129 -3.53 11.27 -16.38
CA ALA A 129 -3.77 12.49 -15.61
C ALA A 129 -4.71 12.22 -14.43
N GLY A 130 -5.78 11.45 -14.64
CA GLY A 130 -6.68 11.01 -13.57
C GLY A 130 -5.96 10.19 -12.49
N ILE A 131 -5.11 9.23 -12.88
CA ILE A 131 -4.30 8.45 -11.94
C ILE A 131 -3.34 9.34 -11.15
N ALA A 132 -2.71 10.32 -11.79
CA ALA A 132 -1.84 11.28 -11.12
C ALA A 132 -2.61 12.16 -10.11
N SER A 133 -3.82 12.60 -10.46
CA SER A 133 -4.71 13.33 -9.53
C SER A 133 -5.10 12.48 -8.33
N LEU A 134 -5.45 11.20 -8.54
CA LEU A 134 -5.75 10.27 -7.46
C LEU A 134 -4.52 10.01 -6.59
N GLN A 135 -3.33 9.91 -7.18
CA GLN A 135 -2.08 9.79 -6.42
C GLN A 135 -1.83 11.00 -5.51
N VAL A 136 -2.13 12.22 -5.96
CA VAL A 136 -2.05 13.42 -5.11
C VAL A 136 -3.01 13.33 -3.92
N VAL A 137 -4.23 12.81 -4.13
CA VAL A 137 -5.21 12.60 -3.06
C VAL A 137 -4.70 11.55 -2.06
N ILE A 138 -4.11 10.44 -2.53
CA ILE A 138 -3.55 9.37 -1.70
C ILE A 138 -2.42 9.89 -0.80
N LEU A 139 -1.53 10.70 -1.36
CA LEU A 139 -0.39 11.29 -0.65
C LEU A 139 -0.75 12.55 0.13
N GLY A 140 -2.02 12.99 0.07
CA GLY A 140 -2.51 14.14 0.80
C GLY A 140 -2.45 13.94 2.32
N PRO A 141 -2.52 15.05 3.09
CA PRO A 141 -2.49 15.00 4.54
C PRO A 141 -3.74 14.36 5.16
N ASP A 142 -4.84 14.28 4.41
CA ASP A 142 -6.12 13.76 4.89
C ASP A 142 -6.36 12.31 4.44
N ASP A 143 -6.26 11.40 5.41
CA ASP A 143 -6.45 9.96 5.27
C ASP A 143 -7.84 9.58 4.73
N ARG A 144 -8.86 10.42 4.98
CA ARG A 144 -10.26 10.10 4.69
C ARG A 144 -10.54 9.92 3.21
N PHE A 145 -9.76 10.58 2.35
CA PHE A 145 -9.90 10.46 0.89
C PHE A 145 -8.92 9.46 0.28
N ALA A 146 -7.85 9.10 0.99
CA ALA A 146 -6.80 8.25 0.47
C ALA A 146 -7.30 6.82 0.18
N SER A 147 -8.08 6.22 1.09
CA SER A 147 -8.64 4.89 0.90
C SER A 147 -9.59 4.84 -0.31
N GLY A 148 -10.50 5.82 -0.42
CA GLY A 148 -11.41 5.93 -1.57
C GLY A 148 -10.67 6.12 -2.90
N ALA A 149 -9.60 6.92 -2.92
CA ALA A 149 -8.76 7.08 -4.11
C ALA A 149 -8.04 5.77 -4.50
N MET A 150 -7.53 5.02 -3.52
CA MET A 150 -6.93 3.70 -3.74
C MET A 150 -7.96 2.69 -4.24
N ASP A 151 -9.16 2.66 -3.67
CA ASP A 151 -10.25 1.77 -4.10
C ASP A 151 -10.63 2.04 -5.57
N VAL A 152 -10.73 3.31 -5.99
CA VAL A 152 -10.97 3.69 -7.41
C VAL A 152 -9.84 3.20 -8.33
N LEU A 153 -8.58 3.36 -7.90
CA LEU A 153 -7.43 2.85 -8.65
C LEU A 153 -7.45 1.32 -8.78
N LEU A 154 -7.83 0.62 -7.72
CA LEU A 154 -7.98 -0.84 -7.73
C LEU A 154 -9.12 -1.29 -8.64
N ASP A 155 -10.25 -0.60 -8.59
CA ASP A 155 -11.39 -0.86 -9.48
C ASP A 155 -11.03 -0.66 -10.94
N THR A 156 -10.10 0.24 -11.24
CA THR A 156 -9.57 0.41 -12.61
C THR A 156 -8.86 -0.86 -13.09
N ILE A 157 -8.07 -1.51 -12.22
CA ILE A 157 -7.39 -2.77 -12.54
C ILE A 157 -8.38 -3.94 -12.61
N ARG A 158 -9.42 -3.94 -11.75
CA ARG A 158 -10.49 -4.95 -11.74
C ARG A 158 -11.33 -4.87 -13.02
N GLY A 159 -11.94 -3.71 -13.29
CA GLY A 159 -12.94 -3.51 -14.34
C GLY A 159 -12.36 -3.42 -15.74
N GLY A 160 -11.13 -2.92 -15.91
CA GLY A 160 -10.52 -2.83 -17.23
C GLY A 160 -10.09 -4.20 -17.78
N GLY A 161 -9.73 -5.15 -16.91
CA GLY A 161 -8.86 -6.24 -17.32
C GLY A 161 -7.53 -5.71 -17.86
N HIS A 162 -6.43 -6.43 -17.66
CA HIS A 162 -5.14 -6.02 -18.23
C HIS A 162 -5.12 -6.06 -19.78
N GLU A 163 -6.19 -6.56 -20.41
CA GLU A 163 -6.29 -6.72 -21.87
C GLU A 163 -6.79 -5.44 -22.57
N SER A 164 -7.61 -4.61 -21.91
CA SER A 164 -8.08 -3.33 -22.49
C SER A 164 -7.22 -2.13 -22.08
N LEU A 165 -6.48 -2.26 -20.98
CA LEU A 165 -5.63 -1.19 -20.47
C LEU A 165 -4.22 -1.31 -21.04
N HIS A 166 -3.71 -0.20 -21.56
CA HIS A 166 -2.29 -0.10 -21.92
C HIS A 166 -1.42 -0.42 -20.70
N GLU A 167 -0.35 -1.16 -20.94
CA GLU A 167 0.61 -1.57 -19.89
C GLU A 167 1.09 -0.39 -19.04
N GLU A 168 1.36 0.75 -19.68
CA GLU A 168 1.76 2.00 -19.03
C GLU A 168 0.74 2.54 -18.03
N THR A 169 -0.57 2.34 -18.29
CA THR A 169 -1.64 2.78 -17.40
C THR A 169 -1.63 1.93 -16.15
N VAL A 170 -1.50 0.61 -16.29
CA VAL A 170 -1.44 -0.28 -15.13
C VAL A 170 -0.18 -0.02 -14.31
N ASP A 171 0.96 0.19 -14.94
CA ASP A 171 2.20 0.56 -14.24
C ASP A 171 2.07 1.91 -13.50
N ALA A 172 1.30 2.86 -14.04
CA ALA A 172 1.00 4.10 -13.34
C ALA A 172 0.11 3.86 -12.11
N VAL A 173 -0.91 3.01 -12.22
CA VAL A 173 -1.78 2.64 -11.09
C VAL A 173 -0.98 1.92 -10.00
N LEU A 174 -0.19 0.91 -10.36
CA LEU A 174 0.62 0.14 -9.41
C LEU A 174 1.64 1.02 -8.69
N ARG A 175 2.26 1.98 -9.38
CA ARG A 175 3.14 2.98 -8.74
C ARG A 175 2.39 3.88 -7.76
N ALA A 176 1.20 4.34 -8.11
CA ALA A 176 0.39 5.18 -7.22
C ALA A 176 -0.05 4.41 -5.96
N ILE A 177 -0.47 3.15 -6.11
CA ILE A 177 -0.82 2.27 -4.98
C ILE A 177 0.40 2.01 -4.10
N SER A 178 1.54 1.66 -4.69
CA SER A 178 2.79 1.41 -3.97
C SER A 178 3.24 2.65 -3.18
N ALA A 179 3.10 3.85 -3.75
CA ALA A 179 3.37 5.10 -3.05
C ALA A 179 2.42 5.32 -1.87
N GLY A 180 1.13 5.02 -2.03
CA GLY A 180 0.15 5.05 -0.94
C GLY A 180 0.51 4.10 0.21
N LEU A 181 0.85 2.85 -0.12
CA LEU A 181 1.26 1.85 0.87
C LEU A 181 2.52 2.26 1.63
N THR A 182 3.49 2.85 0.93
CA THR A 182 4.72 3.37 1.54
C THR A 182 4.42 4.53 2.49
N ALA A 183 3.37 5.32 2.22
CA ALA A 183 2.87 6.37 3.09
C ALA A 183 1.96 5.85 4.22
N GLY A 184 1.83 4.53 4.39
CA GLY A 184 0.97 3.91 5.41
C GLY A 184 -0.53 3.95 5.08
N ARG A 185 -0.90 4.22 3.82
CA ARG A 185 -2.29 4.18 3.36
C ARG A 185 -2.67 2.77 2.95
N ALA A 186 -3.92 2.38 3.22
CA ALA A 186 -4.48 1.11 2.79
C ALA A 186 -5.84 1.34 2.10
N PRO A 187 -6.18 0.53 1.08
CA PRO A 187 -7.51 0.49 0.51
C PRO A 187 -8.49 -0.12 1.52
N SER A 188 -9.79 0.14 1.32
CA SER A 188 -10.83 -0.41 2.19
C SER A 188 -11.21 -1.83 1.79
N SER A 189 -10.94 -2.22 0.55
CA SER A 189 -11.38 -3.48 -0.05
C SER A 189 -10.24 -4.45 -0.33
N ASP A 190 -10.51 -5.74 -0.12
CA ASP A 190 -9.60 -6.80 -0.53
C ASP A 190 -9.52 -6.87 -2.06
N LEU A 191 -8.31 -7.00 -2.61
CA LEU A 191 -8.12 -7.01 -4.04
C LEU A 191 -8.30 -8.41 -4.62
N LYS A 192 -9.39 -8.62 -5.37
CA LYS A 192 -9.57 -9.80 -6.22
C LYS A 192 -9.39 -9.42 -7.68
N LEU A 193 -8.51 -10.14 -8.37
CA LEU A 193 -8.19 -9.93 -9.78
C LEU A 193 -8.56 -11.18 -10.56
N GLU A 194 -9.62 -11.07 -11.37
CA GLU A 194 -10.13 -12.18 -12.17
C GLU A 194 -9.69 -12.06 -13.63
N ALA A 195 -9.31 -13.18 -14.23
CA ALA A 195 -8.99 -13.30 -15.64
C ALA A 195 -9.85 -14.39 -16.27
N THR A 196 -10.68 -14.02 -17.26
CA THR A 196 -11.46 -14.97 -18.05
C THR A 196 -10.57 -15.77 -19.01
N HIS A 197 -9.43 -15.22 -19.42
CA HIS A 197 -8.52 -15.83 -20.39
C HIS A 197 -7.14 -16.14 -19.79
N GLU A 198 -6.61 -17.32 -20.14
CA GLU A 198 -5.26 -17.77 -19.76
C GLU A 198 -4.12 -16.93 -20.38
N SER A 199 -4.43 -16.05 -21.33
CA SER A 199 -3.49 -15.10 -21.96
C SER A 199 -3.02 -14.01 -21.01
N ARG A 200 -3.79 -13.70 -19.95
CA ARG A 200 -3.52 -12.56 -19.09
C ARG A 200 -2.30 -12.81 -18.19
N TYR A 201 -1.26 -12.00 -18.33
CA TYR A 201 -0.11 -12.04 -17.46
C TYR A 201 -0.33 -11.21 -16.19
N TRP A 202 -0.13 -11.81 -15.03
CA TRP A 202 -0.19 -11.12 -13.75
C TRP A 202 1.11 -10.38 -13.45
N LYS A 203 0.99 -9.17 -12.88
CA LYS A 203 2.09 -8.42 -12.25
C LYS A 203 1.91 -8.48 -10.73
N PRO A 204 2.99 -8.67 -9.96
CA PRO A 204 2.88 -8.74 -8.51
C PRO A 204 2.54 -7.36 -7.93
N ILE A 205 1.62 -7.34 -6.98
CA ILE A 205 1.21 -6.15 -6.22
C ILE A 205 1.61 -6.37 -4.77
N PHE A 206 2.66 -5.68 -4.33
CA PHE A 206 3.22 -5.85 -3.00
C PHE A 206 2.53 -4.97 -1.97
N GLY A 207 2.52 -5.44 -0.70
CA GLY A 207 2.01 -4.69 0.44
C GLY A 207 0.50 -4.76 0.66
N LEU A 208 -0.22 -5.55 -0.15
CA LEU A 208 -1.65 -5.78 -0.01
C LEU A 208 -1.98 -7.27 -0.16
N PRO A 209 -3.03 -7.75 0.54
CA PRO A 209 -3.61 -9.04 0.24
C PRO A 209 -4.26 -9.01 -1.15
N VAL A 210 -3.82 -9.89 -2.03
CA VAL A 210 -4.33 -9.98 -3.41
C VAL A 210 -4.68 -11.42 -3.75
N THR A 211 -5.88 -11.64 -4.26
CA THR A 211 -6.31 -12.92 -4.83
C THR A 211 -6.30 -12.82 -6.34
N TYR A 212 -5.45 -13.61 -7.00
CA TYR A 212 -5.41 -13.75 -8.45
C TYR A 212 -6.21 -14.99 -8.85
N ILE A 213 -7.20 -14.82 -9.73
CA ILE A 213 -8.07 -15.89 -10.18
C ILE A 213 -7.92 -16.03 -11.70
N GLY A 214 -7.51 -17.20 -12.17
CA GLY A 214 -7.23 -17.45 -13.58
C GLY A 214 -5.90 -16.85 -14.05
N GLY A 215 -5.76 -16.64 -15.36
CA GLY A 215 -4.60 -15.94 -15.95
C GLY A 215 -3.29 -16.71 -15.82
N ARG A 216 -2.18 -16.01 -16.01
CA ARG A 216 -0.83 -16.58 -16.13
C ARG A 216 0.20 -15.82 -15.32
N VAL A 217 1.05 -16.57 -14.62
CA VAL A 217 2.25 -16.07 -13.95
C VAL A 217 3.47 -16.49 -14.76
N ALA A 218 4.31 -15.52 -15.11
CA ALA A 218 5.51 -15.73 -15.92
C ALA A 218 6.80 -15.59 -15.13
N THR A 219 7.90 -15.94 -15.80
CA THR A 219 9.25 -15.73 -15.30
C THR A 219 9.45 -14.28 -14.88
N GLY A 220 9.95 -14.07 -13.65
CA GLY A 220 10.15 -12.73 -13.10
C GLY A 220 9.14 -12.31 -12.04
N PHE A 221 7.96 -12.94 -11.98
CA PHE A 221 6.93 -12.58 -11.00
C PHE A 221 7.43 -12.69 -9.55
N PHE A 222 8.22 -13.73 -9.25
CA PHE A 222 8.77 -13.96 -7.92
C PHE A 222 10.16 -13.33 -7.70
N GLN A 223 10.52 -12.29 -8.46
CA GLN A 223 11.78 -11.56 -8.23
C GLN A 223 11.59 -10.49 -7.15
N ASN A 224 12.22 -10.69 -5.99
CA ASN A 224 12.38 -9.71 -4.91
C ASN A 224 11.06 -9.20 -4.29
N GLY A 225 10.50 -9.95 -3.35
CA GLY A 225 9.34 -9.49 -2.60
C GLY A 225 8.82 -10.49 -1.58
N ASP A 226 7.88 -10.04 -0.77
CA ASP A 226 7.07 -10.87 0.12
C ASP A 226 5.78 -11.27 -0.63
N TYR A 227 5.58 -12.58 -0.77
CA TYR A 227 4.41 -13.17 -1.46
C TYR A 227 3.43 -13.82 -0.48
N SER A 228 3.65 -13.67 0.82
CA SER A 228 2.85 -14.32 1.87
C SER A 228 1.38 -13.91 1.88
N GLN A 229 1.05 -12.78 1.25
CA GLN A 229 -0.31 -12.23 1.17
C GLN A 229 -0.96 -12.43 -0.21
N MET A 230 -0.31 -13.14 -1.13
CA MET A 230 -0.84 -13.39 -2.47
C MET A 230 -1.48 -14.78 -2.54
N VAL A 231 -2.76 -14.82 -2.87
CA VAL A 231 -3.52 -16.05 -3.11
C VAL A 231 -3.69 -16.23 -4.62
N PHE A 232 -3.54 -17.45 -5.10
CA PHE A 232 -3.75 -17.81 -6.50
C PHE A 232 -4.77 -18.94 -6.59
N GLU A 233 -5.79 -18.72 -7.40
CA GLU A 233 -6.85 -19.68 -7.70
C GLU A 233 -6.88 -19.91 -9.21
N ASN A 234 -6.92 -21.17 -9.65
CA ASN A 234 -7.04 -21.54 -11.06
C ASN A 234 -6.01 -20.85 -11.99
N THR A 235 -4.82 -20.52 -11.46
CA THR A 235 -3.82 -19.72 -12.16
C THR A 235 -2.79 -20.61 -12.86
N LEU A 236 -2.37 -20.24 -14.08
CA LEU A 236 -1.34 -20.94 -14.85
C LEU A 236 0.06 -20.36 -14.55
N PHE A 237 0.91 -21.11 -13.89
CA PHE A 237 2.32 -20.81 -13.74
C PHE A 237 3.12 -21.42 -14.88
N ASN A 238 3.83 -20.61 -15.66
CA ASN A 238 4.60 -21.09 -16.80
C ASN A 238 6.07 -20.71 -16.71
N SER A 239 6.95 -21.71 -16.64
CA SER A 239 8.41 -21.53 -16.61
C SER A 239 8.86 -20.64 -15.44
N VAL A 240 8.29 -20.91 -14.26
CA VAL A 240 8.56 -20.17 -13.02
C VAL A 240 9.29 -21.05 -12.02
N GLY A 241 10.29 -20.49 -11.34
CA GLY A 241 10.85 -21.10 -10.13
C GLY A 241 9.96 -20.74 -8.96
N LEU A 242 9.27 -21.71 -8.38
CA LEU A 242 8.40 -21.45 -7.23
C LEU A 242 9.27 -21.21 -6.00
N PRO A 243 9.14 -20.06 -5.31
CA PRO A 243 9.73 -19.89 -4.00
C PRO A 243 9.01 -20.79 -2.98
N SER A 244 9.49 -20.78 -1.74
CA SER A 244 8.77 -21.36 -0.60
C SER A 244 7.48 -20.57 -0.37
N LEU A 245 6.43 -20.92 -1.10
CA LEU A 245 5.09 -20.38 -0.92
C LEU A 245 4.33 -21.25 0.06
N ASN A 246 3.47 -20.63 0.86
CA ASN A 246 2.53 -21.37 1.67
C ASN A 246 1.54 -22.12 0.75
N PRO A 247 1.45 -23.46 0.82
CA PRO A 247 0.57 -24.25 -0.03
C PRO A 247 -0.90 -23.83 0.01
N TYR A 248 -1.37 -23.29 1.14
CA TYR A 248 -2.76 -22.83 1.29
C TYR A 248 -3.08 -21.59 0.46
N LEU A 249 -2.08 -20.95 -0.14
CA LEU A 249 -2.25 -19.80 -1.04
C LEU A 249 -2.42 -20.22 -2.50
N LEU A 250 -2.41 -21.52 -2.82
CA LEU A 250 -2.42 -22.05 -4.18
C LEU A 250 -3.53 -23.10 -4.32
N ASP A 251 -4.62 -22.75 -5.01
CA ASP A 251 -5.76 -23.64 -5.23
C ASP A 251 -6.09 -23.79 -6.72
N GLY A 252 -6.30 -25.03 -7.18
CA GLY A 252 -6.65 -25.33 -8.57
C GLY A 252 -5.65 -24.85 -9.62
N CYS A 253 -4.42 -24.50 -9.24
CA CYS A 253 -3.43 -23.91 -10.15
C CYS A 253 -2.79 -24.97 -11.07
N ILE A 254 -2.29 -24.52 -12.21
CA ILE A 254 -1.58 -25.36 -13.18
C ILE A 254 -0.13 -24.88 -13.27
N PHE A 255 0.82 -25.77 -13.01
CA PHE A 255 2.25 -25.49 -13.10
C PHE A 255 2.81 -26.17 -14.34
N ARG A 256 3.30 -25.39 -15.30
CA ARG A 256 3.89 -25.88 -16.54
C ARG A 256 5.36 -25.49 -16.65
N LYS A 257 6.25 -26.47 -16.83
CA LYS A 257 7.70 -26.25 -16.98
C LYS A 257 8.32 -25.49 -15.81
N CYS A 258 7.71 -25.59 -14.63
CA CYS A 258 8.16 -24.92 -13.41
C CYS A 258 9.21 -25.75 -12.68
N LYS A 259 10.07 -25.07 -11.91
CA LYS A 259 10.97 -25.72 -10.95
C LYS A 259 10.35 -25.66 -9.56
N VAL A 260 10.10 -26.83 -8.98
CA VAL A 260 9.49 -26.96 -7.65
C VAL A 260 10.61 -27.09 -6.62
N THR A 261 10.77 -26.09 -5.75
CA THR A 261 11.82 -26.11 -4.72
C THR A 261 11.36 -26.74 -3.42
N GLN A 262 10.09 -26.57 -3.09
CA GLN A 262 9.44 -27.15 -1.93
C GLN A 262 8.05 -27.67 -2.31
N THR A 263 7.61 -28.75 -1.69
CA THR A 263 6.28 -29.33 -1.92
C THR A 263 5.63 -29.83 -0.62
N SER A 264 4.32 -30.01 -0.67
CA SER A 264 3.48 -30.56 0.41
C SER A 264 2.31 -31.34 -0.19
N ASP A 265 1.59 -32.12 0.63
CA ASP A 265 0.42 -32.89 0.18
C ASP A 265 -0.66 -31.98 -0.40
N TYR A 266 -0.95 -30.87 0.28
CA TYR A 266 -1.92 -29.88 -0.17
C TYR A 266 -1.56 -29.30 -1.54
N LEU A 267 -0.27 -29.01 -1.75
CA LEU A 267 0.20 -28.47 -3.02
C LEU A 267 0.01 -29.50 -4.15
N LEU A 268 0.35 -30.77 -3.93
CA LEU A 268 0.25 -31.83 -4.94
C LEU A 268 -1.21 -32.21 -5.25
N LEU A 269 -2.07 -32.29 -4.24
CA LEU A 269 -3.46 -32.70 -4.40
C LEU A 269 -4.31 -31.61 -5.05
N GLY A 270 -4.12 -30.36 -4.62
CA GLY A 270 -4.90 -29.20 -5.08
C GLY A 270 -4.53 -28.67 -6.46
N ASN A 271 -3.38 -29.07 -7.04
CA ASN A 271 -2.84 -28.42 -8.24
C ASN A 271 -2.34 -29.41 -9.30
N VAL A 272 -2.28 -28.97 -10.55
CA VAL A 272 -1.83 -29.78 -11.69
C VAL A 272 -0.39 -29.43 -12.06
N PHE A 273 0.45 -30.42 -12.33
CA PHE A 273 1.86 -30.24 -12.70
C PHE A 273 2.14 -30.87 -14.06
N GLU A 274 2.75 -30.10 -14.96
CA GLU A 274 3.08 -30.48 -16.34
C GLU A 274 4.53 -30.13 -16.67
N GLU A 275 5.33 -31.11 -17.02
CA GLU A 275 6.74 -30.98 -17.38
C GLU A 275 7.57 -30.25 -16.30
N CYS A 276 7.20 -30.39 -15.04
CA CYS A 276 7.87 -29.73 -13.92
C CYS A 276 9.12 -30.48 -13.46
N ASP A 277 10.12 -29.71 -13.03
CA ASP A 277 11.38 -30.20 -12.44
C ASP A 277 11.26 -30.25 -10.92
N PHE A 278 11.28 -31.46 -10.36
CA PHE A 278 11.26 -31.76 -8.93
C PHE A 278 12.66 -32.11 -8.38
N SER A 279 13.72 -31.81 -9.12
CA SER A 279 15.08 -32.14 -8.67
C SER A 279 15.47 -31.35 -7.43
N SER A 280 15.90 -32.06 -6.39
CA SER A 280 16.23 -31.49 -5.08
C SER A 280 15.08 -30.76 -4.38
N THR A 281 13.82 -31.08 -4.72
CA THR A 281 12.65 -30.52 -4.01
C THR A 281 12.65 -30.97 -2.55
N ILE A 282 12.38 -30.06 -1.63
CA ILE A 282 12.22 -30.37 -0.20
C ILE A 282 10.75 -30.70 0.07
N CYS A 283 10.48 -31.91 0.56
CA CYS A 283 9.13 -32.30 0.98
C CYS A 283 8.90 -31.89 2.43
N SER A 284 7.77 -31.23 2.71
CA SER A 284 7.43 -30.80 4.08
C SER A 284 7.37 -32.00 5.06
N PRO A 285 7.87 -31.86 6.30
CA PRO A 285 7.80 -32.91 7.31
C PRO A 285 6.37 -33.25 7.76
N ASP A 286 5.42 -32.33 7.56
CA ASP A 286 4.02 -32.47 8.01
C ASP A 286 3.16 -33.43 7.16
N TRP A 287 3.79 -34.31 6.37
CA TRP A 287 3.12 -35.40 5.65
C TRP A 287 2.54 -36.42 6.64
N ASN A 288 1.30 -36.20 7.06
CA ASN A 288 0.55 -37.13 7.90
C ASN A 288 -0.01 -38.33 7.13
N VAL A 289 -0.10 -38.21 5.80
CA VAL A 289 -0.54 -39.27 4.88
C VAL A 289 0.63 -39.52 3.94
N ASP A 290 0.83 -40.77 3.51
CA ASP A 290 1.73 -41.01 2.38
C ASP A 290 1.00 -40.49 1.13
N PRO A 291 1.39 -39.35 0.52
CA PRO A 291 0.66 -38.79 -0.63
C PRO A 291 0.64 -39.78 -1.81
N PHE A 292 1.55 -40.75 -1.82
CA PHE A 292 1.65 -41.79 -2.84
C PHE A 292 0.80 -43.03 -2.54
N ASP A 293 0.09 -43.07 -1.42
CA ASP A 293 -0.99 -44.04 -1.21
C ASP A 293 -2.20 -43.72 -2.11
N THR A 294 -2.25 -42.50 -2.66
CA THR A 294 -3.20 -42.17 -3.72
C THR A 294 -2.59 -42.49 -5.08
N ALA A 295 -3.06 -43.58 -5.70
CA ALA A 295 -2.77 -43.91 -7.10
C ALA A 295 -3.07 -42.75 -8.08
N ASP A 296 -3.81 -41.74 -7.61
CA ASP A 296 -4.09 -40.51 -8.34
C ASP A 296 -2.87 -39.57 -8.45
N VAL A 297 -2.11 -39.35 -7.37
CA VAL A 297 -0.91 -38.49 -7.41
C VAL A 297 0.16 -39.09 -8.32
N GLU A 298 0.39 -40.41 -8.23
CA GLU A 298 1.29 -41.13 -9.13
C GLU A 298 0.89 -40.93 -10.61
N ARG A 299 -0.40 -41.12 -10.91
CA ARG A 299 -0.95 -40.96 -12.27
C ARG A 299 -0.84 -39.53 -12.78
N ARG A 300 -1.12 -38.52 -11.93
CA ARG A 300 -1.09 -37.10 -12.30
C ARG A 300 0.33 -36.61 -12.56
N LEU A 301 1.26 -36.88 -11.66
CA LEU A 301 2.66 -36.45 -11.81
C LEU A 301 3.33 -37.12 -13.02
N ARG A 302 3.14 -38.43 -13.18
CA ARG A 302 3.71 -39.18 -14.30
C ARG A 302 3.03 -38.83 -15.63
N GLY A 303 1.70 -38.73 -15.64
CA GLY A 303 0.93 -38.30 -16.81
C GLY A 303 1.26 -36.87 -17.25
N GLY A 304 1.59 -36.00 -16.30
CA GLY A 304 2.09 -34.66 -16.54
C GLY A 304 3.55 -34.61 -17.02
N ASN A 305 4.25 -35.72 -17.22
CA ASN A 305 5.69 -35.74 -17.57
C ASN A 305 6.60 -35.00 -16.58
N CYS A 306 6.23 -34.94 -15.31
CA CYS A 306 7.06 -34.36 -14.27
C CYS A 306 8.26 -35.26 -13.99
N PHE A 307 9.40 -34.66 -13.65
CA PHE A 307 10.69 -35.36 -13.66
C PHE A 307 11.62 -34.90 -12.54
N PHE A 308 12.64 -35.71 -12.26
CA PHE A 308 13.81 -35.33 -11.49
C PHE A 308 15.09 -35.84 -12.17
N TYR A 309 16.23 -35.20 -11.91
CA TYR A 309 17.52 -35.65 -12.41
C TYR A 309 18.13 -36.72 -11.51
N SER A 310 18.70 -37.78 -12.12
CA SER A 310 19.42 -38.82 -11.39
C SER A 310 20.52 -38.22 -10.51
N GLY A 311 20.62 -38.68 -9.27
CA GLY A 311 21.50 -38.13 -8.23
C GLY A 311 20.95 -36.89 -7.50
N PHE A 312 19.80 -36.36 -7.92
CA PHE A 312 19.11 -35.24 -7.26
C PHE A 312 17.61 -35.53 -7.03
N PRO A 313 17.24 -36.67 -6.41
CA PRO A 313 15.85 -36.94 -6.08
C PRO A 313 15.31 -35.87 -5.12
N PRO A 314 13.98 -35.69 -5.05
CA PRO A 314 13.37 -34.91 -3.98
C PRO A 314 13.84 -35.42 -2.60
N ALA A 315 14.22 -34.49 -1.74
CA ALA A 315 14.65 -34.75 -0.38
C ALA A 315 13.42 -34.95 0.51
N GLN A 316 13.39 -36.07 1.23
CA GLN A 316 12.32 -36.39 2.18
C GLN A 316 12.91 -37.08 3.41
N HIS A 317 12.21 -36.98 4.54
CA HIS A 317 12.53 -37.70 5.77
C HIS A 317 12.31 -39.22 5.69
N ARG A 318 11.55 -39.70 4.70
CA ARG A 318 11.30 -41.13 4.45
C ARG A 318 11.93 -41.56 3.12
N ILE A 319 12.36 -42.81 3.05
CA ILE A 319 12.88 -43.41 1.81
C ILE A 319 11.67 -43.69 0.91
N LEU A 320 11.48 -42.85 -0.10
CA LEU A 320 10.44 -43.01 -1.12
C LEU A 320 11.09 -43.25 -2.49
N ASP A 321 10.57 -44.19 -3.25
CA ASP A 321 10.98 -44.42 -4.63
C ASP A 321 10.25 -43.44 -5.57
N TRP A 322 10.88 -42.29 -5.78
CA TRP A 322 10.37 -41.23 -6.67
C TRP A 322 10.21 -41.65 -8.13
N SER A 323 10.89 -42.71 -8.56
CA SER A 323 10.79 -43.21 -9.94
C SER A 323 9.41 -43.77 -10.29
N ARG A 324 8.61 -44.11 -9.27
CA ARG A 324 7.22 -44.53 -9.46
C ARG A 324 6.34 -43.41 -9.97
N CYS A 325 6.55 -42.19 -9.47
CA CYS A 325 5.64 -41.05 -9.68
C CYS A 325 6.23 -39.97 -10.59
N LEU A 326 7.56 -39.91 -10.70
CA LEU A 326 8.29 -38.94 -11.50
C LEU A 326 9.20 -39.67 -12.48
N ILE A 327 9.42 -39.06 -13.65
CA ILE A 327 10.35 -39.59 -14.65
C ILE A 327 11.78 -39.26 -14.21
N GLU A 328 12.61 -40.27 -14.00
CA GLU A 328 14.04 -40.06 -13.79
C GLU A 328 14.73 -39.68 -15.12
N ARG A 329 15.49 -38.58 -15.12
CA ARG A 329 16.25 -38.09 -16.28
C ARG A 329 17.75 -38.04 -16.02
N ASP A 330 18.54 -38.23 -17.08
CA ASP A 330 20.01 -38.14 -16.99
C ASP A 330 20.46 -36.70 -16.63
N PRO A 331 21.27 -36.51 -15.56
CA PRO A 331 21.79 -35.22 -15.14
C PRO A 331 22.65 -34.51 -16.19
N ARG A 332 23.20 -35.20 -17.20
CA ARG A 332 23.88 -34.57 -18.33
C ARG A 332 22.99 -33.57 -19.07
N ARG A 333 21.68 -33.81 -19.11
CA ARG A 333 20.69 -32.90 -19.70
C ARG A 333 20.54 -31.59 -18.91
N ARG A 334 20.77 -31.62 -17.60
CA ARG A 334 20.70 -30.44 -16.71
C ARG A 334 21.74 -29.36 -17.07
N ARG A 335 22.95 -29.78 -17.51
CA ARG A 335 24.02 -28.86 -17.90
C ARG A 335 23.67 -28.05 -19.15
N LEU A 336 22.91 -28.64 -20.08
CA LEU A 336 22.49 -27.95 -21.30
C LEU A 336 21.44 -26.86 -21.00
N TYR A 337 20.49 -27.14 -20.10
CA TYR A 337 19.49 -26.15 -19.65
C TYR A 337 20.12 -24.98 -18.88
N ALA A 338 21.10 -25.24 -18.00
CA ALA A 338 21.76 -24.21 -17.20
C ALA A 338 22.58 -23.21 -18.04
N LEU A 339 23.01 -23.61 -19.24
CA LEU A 339 23.77 -22.78 -20.19
C LEU A 339 22.87 -21.98 -21.14
N GLY A 340 21.55 -21.99 -20.95
CA GLY A 340 20.61 -21.24 -21.80
C GLY A 340 20.37 -21.85 -23.19
N HIS A 341 20.94 -23.02 -23.47
CA HIS A 341 20.59 -23.79 -24.66
C HIS A 341 19.20 -24.40 -24.44
N LYS A 342 18.18 -23.95 -25.18
CA LYS A 342 16.93 -24.71 -25.34
C LYS A 342 17.34 -26.05 -25.99
N PRO A 343 17.24 -27.20 -25.30
CA PRO A 343 17.49 -28.44 -25.99
C PRO A 343 16.37 -28.60 -27.02
N GLU A 344 16.74 -28.72 -28.28
CA GLU A 344 15.85 -29.31 -29.27
C GLU A 344 15.40 -30.65 -28.68
N PHE A 345 14.09 -30.82 -28.53
CA PHE A 345 13.49 -32.10 -28.14
C PHE A 345 13.81 -33.11 -29.24
N LEU A 346 14.98 -33.74 -29.16
CA LEU A 346 15.21 -35.01 -29.83
C LEU A 346 14.52 -36.04 -28.95
N PRO A 347 13.40 -36.66 -29.39
CA PRO A 347 12.80 -37.76 -28.66
C PRO A 347 13.86 -38.81 -28.42
N ASP A 348 13.81 -39.43 -27.23
CA ASP A 348 14.79 -40.43 -26.80
C ASP A 348 15.00 -41.46 -27.91
N ARG A 349 16.13 -41.38 -28.61
CA ARG A 349 16.55 -42.49 -29.45
C ARG A 349 16.85 -43.63 -28.47
N PRO A 350 16.23 -44.81 -28.64
CA PRO A 350 16.58 -45.96 -27.80
C PRO A 350 18.08 -46.18 -27.87
N PRO A 351 18.71 -46.64 -26.77
CA PRO A 351 20.13 -46.90 -26.75
C PRO A 351 20.47 -47.80 -27.94
N LYS A 352 21.45 -47.38 -28.75
CA LYS A 352 22.00 -48.26 -29.78
C LYS A 352 22.51 -49.49 -29.05
N LEU A 353 21.86 -50.63 -29.26
CA LEU A 353 22.44 -51.93 -28.97
C LEU A 353 23.67 -52.03 -29.85
N ASP A 354 24.85 -51.93 -29.24
CA ASP A 354 26.11 -52.31 -29.87
C ASP A 354 26.06 -53.83 -30.06
N ILE A 355 25.44 -54.26 -31.17
CA ILE A 355 25.54 -55.63 -31.64
C ILE A 355 26.93 -55.73 -32.26
N GLU A 356 27.87 -56.27 -31.48
CA GLU A 356 29.16 -56.77 -31.93
C GLU A 356 28.93 -57.73 -33.13
N SER A 357 29.24 -57.28 -34.34
CA SER A 357 29.42 -58.17 -35.48
C SER A 357 30.81 -58.81 -35.37
N ARG A 358 30.89 -59.89 -34.58
CA ARG A 358 31.99 -60.84 -34.62
C ARG A 358 31.82 -61.68 -35.90
N THR A 359 32.39 -61.22 -37.00
CA THR A 359 32.58 -62.04 -38.20
C THR A 359 33.65 -63.09 -37.90
N GLU A 360 33.21 -64.33 -37.68
CA GLU A 360 34.07 -65.51 -37.80
C GLU A 360 34.13 -65.91 -39.28
N ASP A 361 35.36 -65.97 -39.80
CA ASP A 361 35.70 -66.51 -41.11
C ASP A 361 35.44 -68.03 -41.15
N VAL A 362 34.76 -68.49 -42.22
CA VAL A 362 34.76 -69.88 -42.70
C VAL A 362 35.02 -69.87 -44.20
#